data_AF-A0A849K3H9-F1
#
_entry.id   AF-A0A849K3H9-F1
#
_cell.length_a   1.000
_cell.length_b   1.000
_cell.length_c   1.000
_cell.angle_alpha   90.00
_cell.angle_beta   90.00
_cell.angle_gamma   90.00
#
_symmetry.space_group_name_H-M   'P 1'
#
loop_
_entity.id
_entity.type
_entity.pdbx_description
1 polymer ?
#
loop_
_entity_poly.entity_id
_entity_poly.type
_entity_poly.pdbx_seq_one_letter_code
_entity_poly.pdbx_strand_id
1 'polypeptide(L)'
;MHLITRLATVAAFAVLAGCASQSTVPAGPPGKHLVYRDNNGQVIRQFSYPDDAFCRRVEAMAGRSARCQAESATGMQARATLRYNPPGVLVEGHYADMARCRADTSSMSPGVQLVNPCTAP
;
A
#
# COMPACT_ATOMS: atom_id res chain seq x y z
N MET A 1 -67.34 15.30 29.51
CA MET A 1 -66.97 16.73 29.41
C MET A 1 -65.50 16.86 29.78
N HIS A 2 -64.72 17.61 28.98
CA HIS A 2 -63.25 17.82 28.99
C HIS A 2 -62.45 16.58 28.52
N LEU A 3 -61.99 16.40 27.27
CA LEU A 3 -61.42 17.27 26.20
C LEU A 3 -59.97 17.71 26.53
N ILE A 4 -59.08 17.57 25.52
CA ILE A 4 -57.71 18.14 25.34
C ILE A 4 -56.56 17.20 25.79
N THR A 5 -55.44 16.97 25.08
CA THR A 5 -54.98 17.24 23.71
C THR A 5 -53.70 16.41 23.48
N ARG A 6 -53.47 16.10 22.21
CA ARG A 6 -52.35 15.35 21.59
C ARG A 6 -50.95 15.76 22.07
N LEU A 7 -50.07 14.77 22.23
CA LEU A 7 -48.69 14.88 21.76
C LEU A 7 -48.37 13.66 20.89
N ALA A 8 -48.16 13.92 19.61
CA ALA A 8 -47.59 12.98 18.66
C ALA A 8 -46.06 13.08 18.76
N THR A 9 -45.39 11.98 19.06
CA THR A 9 -43.94 11.87 18.95
C THR A 9 -43.62 11.11 17.66
N VAL A 10 -43.36 11.86 16.60
CA VAL A 10 -42.68 11.36 15.41
C VAL A 10 -41.19 11.32 15.76
N ALA A 11 -40.63 10.12 15.90
CA ALA A 11 -39.18 9.92 15.90
C ALA A 11 -38.79 9.32 14.54
N ALA A 12 -38.48 10.19 13.59
CA ALA A 12 -37.73 9.85 12.40
C ALA A 12 -36.25 10.06 12.71
N PHE A 13 -35.45 9.00 12.81
CA PHE A 13 -34.01 9.08 12.55
C PHE A 13 -33.50 7.77 11.95
N ALA A 14 -32.76 7.97 10.86
CA ALA A 14 -32.20 7.00 9.94
C ALA A 14 -31.10 6.13 10.54
N VAL A 15 -30.98 4.90 10.01
CA VAL A 15 -29.67 4.31 9.72
C VAL A 15 -29.73 3.54 8.40
N LEU A 16 -29.76 4.30 7.29
CA LEU A 16 -29.18 3.86 6.02
C LEU A 16 -27.69 4.25 6.07
N ALA A 17 -26.83 3.26 6.28
CA ALA A 17 -25.40 3.22 5.94
C ALA A 17 -24.89 1.90 6.55
N GLY A 18 -24.42 0.92 5.80
CA GLY A 18 -23.20 1.04 4.99
C GLY A 18 -21.99 0.91 5.90
N CYS A 19 -20.94 0.23 5.43
CA CYS A 19 -19.61 0.11 6.06
C CYS A 19 -19.38 -1.10 6.99
N ALA A 20 -19.17 -2.24 6.38
CA ALA A 20 -17.79 -2.69 6.28
C ALA A 20 -17.64 -3.27 4.89
N SER A 21 -17.11 -2.48 3.96
CA SER A 21 -16.43 -3.05 2.81
C SER A 21 -15.42 -4.03 3.40
N GLN A 22 -15.77 -5.31 3.42
CA GLN A 22 -14.79 -6.37 3.52
C GLN A 22 -13.93 -6.11 2.30
N SER A 23 -12.84 -5.36 2.51
CA SER A 23 -11.76 -5.23 1.55
C SER A 23 -11.23 -6.64 1.40
N THR A 24 -11.93 -7.42 0.56
CA THR A 24 -11.51 -8.74 0.12
C THR A 24 -10.22 -8.45 -0.59
N VAL A 25 -9.13 -8.63 0.15
CA VAL A 25 -7.78 -8.52 -0.35
C VAL A 25 -7.74 -9.37 -1.62
N PRO A 26 -7.41 -8.80 -2.79
CA PRO A 26 -7.48 -9.52 -4.05
C PRO A 26 -6.74 -10.85 -3.94
N ALA A 27 -7.37 -11.94 -4.37
CA ALA A 27 -6.73 -13.25 -4.42
C ALA A 27 -5.58 -13.20 -5.43
N GLY A 28 -4.38 -13.56 -5.00
CA GLY A 28 -3.20 -13.65 -5.84
C GLY A 28 -2.14 -14.56 -5.20
N PRO A 29 -0.99 -14.80 -5.88
CA PRO A 29 0.06 -15.67 -5.36
C PRO A 29 0.66 -15.08 -4.08
N PRO A 30 0.63 -15.78 -2.93
CA PRO A 30 1.00 -15.22 -1.63
C PRO A 30 2.40 -14.61 -1.66
N GLY A 31 2.64 -13.54 -0.90
CA GLY A 31 3.98 -13.00 -0.75
C GLY A 31 4.06 -11.56 -0.30
N LYS A 32 5.21 -11.21 0.27
CA LYS A 32 5.49 -9.89 0.85
C LYS A 32 6.34 -8.99 -0.05
N HIS A 33 6.80 -9.50 -1.20
CA HIS A 33 7.67 -8.76 -2.11
C HIS A 33 6.84 -8.11 -3.20
N LEU A 34 6.69 -6.79 -3.16
CA LEU A 34 6.03 -6.03 -4.23
C LEU A 34 7.05 -5.70 -5.30
N VAL A 35 7.03 -6.45 -6.40
CA VAL A 35 7.99 -6.32 -7.51
C VAL A 35 7.38 -5.48 -8.62
N TYR A 36 8.10 -4.44 -9.03
CA TYR A 36 7.74 -3.59 -10.16
C TYR A 36 8.51 -4.02 -11.41
N ARG A 37 7.78 -4.10 -12.52
CA ARG A 37 8.33 -4.36 -13.84
C ARG A 37 8.08 -3.17 -14.77
N ASP A 38 8.99 -2.95 -15.71
CA ASP A 38 8.79 -2.00 -16.79
C ASP A 38 7.89 -2.57 -17.90
N ASN A 39 7.68 -1.79 -18.97
CA ASN A 39 6.84 -2.19 -20.10
C ASN A 39 7.40 -3.38 -20.89
N ASN A 40 8.70 -3.69 -20.73
CA ASN A 40 9.37 -4.83 -21.36
C ASN A 40 9.36 -6.08 -20.46
N GLY A 41 8.73 -6.00 -19.28
CA GLY A 41 8.68 -7.06 -18.29
C GLY A 41 9.94 -7.20 -17.44
N GLN A 42 10.91 -6.29 -17.57
CA GLN A 42 12.14 -6.31 -16.77
C GLN A 42 11.86 -5.82 -15.36
N VAL A 43 12.42 -6.52 -14.36
CA VAL A 43 12.30 -6.09 -12.97
C VAL A 43 13.17 -4.87 -12.74
N ILE A 44 12.55 -3.78 -12.27
CA ILE A 44 13.24 -2.50 -12.07
C ILE A 44 13.38 -2.11 -10.60
N ARG A 45 12.48 -2.60 -9.74
CA ARG A 45 12.55 -2.43 -8.29
C ARG A 45 11.65 -3.43 -7.56
N GLN A 46 11.90 -3.62 -6.28
CA GLN A 46 11.01 -4.34 -5.39
C GLN A 46 10.99 -3.68 -4.01
N PHE A 47 9.92 -3.92 -3.26
CA PHE A 47 9.84 -3.58 -1.84
C PHE A 47 9.49 -4.82 -1.03
N SER A 48 10.21 -5.02 0.08
CA SER A 48 9.95 -6.09 1.04
C SER A 48 9.07 -5.56 2.16
N TYR A 49 7.80 -5.96 2.17
CA TYR A 49 6.82 -5.55 3.17
C TYR A 49 6.77 -6.51 4.37
N PRO A 50 6.13 -6.11 5.49
CA PRO A 50 6.03 -6.95 6.68
C PRO A 50 5.23 -8.24 6.46
N ASP A 51 4.14 -8.17 5.69
CA ASP A 51 3.23 -9.28 5.44
C ASP A 51 2.56 -9.19 4.06
N ASP A 52 1.94 -10.30 3.63
CA ASP A 52 1.21 -10.40 2.37
C ASP A 52 0.02 -9.44 2.31
N ALA A 53 -0.72 -9.27 3.41
CA ALA A 53 -1.89 -8.40 3.44
C ALA A 53 -1.50 -6.93 3.18
N PHE A 54 -0.37 -6.47 3.73
CA PHE A 54 0.21 -5.16 3.46
C PHE A 54 0.64 -5.07 2.00
N CYS A 55 1.35 -6.07 1.49
CA CYS A 55 1.76 -6.11 0.10
C CYS A 55 0.56 -5.93 -0.83
N ARG A 56 -0.52 -6.70 -0.62
CA ARG A 56 -1.73 -6.65 -1.44
C ARG A 56 -2.45 -5.32 -1.40
N ARG A 57 -2.53 -4.68 -0.22
CA ARG A 57 -3.09 -3.33 -0.10
C ARG A 57 -2.29 -2.35 -0.97
N VAL A 58 -0.96 -2.46 -0.95
CA VAL A 58 -0.12 -1.58 -1.79
C VAL A 58 -0.21 -1.95 -3.27
N GLU A 59 -0.24 -3.24 -3.63
CA GLU A 59 -0.41 -3.72 -5.00
C GLU A 59 -1.68 -3.16 -5.65
N ALA A 60 -2.79 -3.15 -4.92
CA ALA A 60 -4.05 -2.58 -5.38
C ALA A 60 -3.95 -1.07 -5.71
N MET A 61 -3.06 -0.34 -5.03
CA MET A 61 -2.79 1.09 -5.29
C MET A 61 -1.73 1.32 -6.36
N ALA A 62 -0.75 0.41 -6.47
CA ALA A 62 0.40 0.53 -7.38
C ALA A 62 0.06 0.23 -8.85
N GLY A 63 -1.11 -0.35 -9.12
CA GLY A 63 -1.61 -0.55 -10.48
C GLY A 63 -1.01 -1.75 -11.20
N ARG A 64 -0.82 -1.65 -12.53
CA ARG A 64 -0.49 -2.82 -13.38
C ARG A 64 0.97 -3.24 -13.34
N SER A 65 1.90 -2.34 -13.00
CA SER A 65 3.34 -2.60 -13.06
C SER A 65 3.87 -3.32 -11.83
N ALA A 66 3.11 -3.39 -10.73
CA ALA A 66 3.55 -3.98 -9.47
C ALA A 66 2.80 -5.27 -9.16
N ARG A 67 3.51 -6.32 -8.73
CA ARG A 67 2.90 -7.59 -8.30
C ARG A 67 3.51 -8.14 -7.02
N CYS A 68 2.66 -8.55 -6.08
CA CYS A 68 3.10 -9.27 -4.89
C CYS A 68 3.55 -10.68 -5.26
N GLN A 69 4.73 -11.07 -4.78
CA GLN A 69 5.38 -12.35 -5.04
C GLN A 69 5.93 -12.95 -3.75
N ALA A 70 5.91 -14.29 -3.68
CA ALA A 70 6.44 -15.06 -2.57
C ALA A 70 7.96 -14.90 -2.44
N GLU A 71 8.62 -14.86 -3.60
CA GLU A 71 10.07 -14.79 -3.70
C GLU A 71 10.53 -13.37 -4.01
N SER A 72 11.72 -13.03 -3.49
CA SER A 72 12.43 -11.83 -3.89
C SER A 72 12.83 -11.92 -5.36
N ALA A 73 12.72 -10.81 -6.08
CA ALA A 73 13.38 -10.68 -7.37
C ALA A 73 14.90 -10.68 -7.22
N THR A 74 15.57 -11.06 -8.31
CA THR A 74 17.04 -11.16 -8.42
C THR A 74 17.59 -9.98 -9.24
N GLY A 75 18.92 -9.81 -9.23
CA GLY A 75 19.59 -8.81 -10.07
C GLY A 75 19.51 -7.36 -9.57
N MET A 76 19.16 -7.15 -8.30
CA MET A 76 19.11 -5.81 -7.70
C MET A 76 20.49 -5.37 -7.24
N GLN A 77 20.93 -4.19 -7.67
CA GLN A 77 22.28 -3.66 -7.40
C GLN A 77 22.28 -2.41 -6.52
N ALA A 78 21.12 -1.99 -6.02
CA ALA A 78 21.01 -0.91 -5.05
C ALA A 78 19.91 -1.19 -4.04
N ARG A 79 20.07 -0.65 -2.82
CA ARG A 79 19.09 -0.70 -1.74
C ARG A 79 18.88 0.66 -1.10
N ALA A 80 17.69 0.88 -0.55
CA ALA A 80 17.37 2.00 0.34
C ALA A 80 16.36 1.55 1.40
N THR A 81 16.36 2.20 2.56
CA THR A 81 15.34 1.96 3.59
C THR A 81 14.35 3.11 3.60
N LEU A 82 13.08 2.80 3.47
CA LEU A 82 11.98 3.75 3.49
C LEU A 82 11.13 3.58 4.74
N ARG A 83 10.54 4.66 5.23
CA ARG A 83 9.54 4.67 6.29
C ARG A 83 8.20 5.16 5.74
N TYR A 84 7.16 4.34 5.85
CA TYR A 84 5.78 4.68 5.48
C TYR A 84 5.02 5.14 6.72
N ASN A 85 4.57 6.39 6.76
CA ASN A 85 3.93 7.05 7.91
C ASN A 85 2.63 7.78 7.54
N PRO A 86 1.51 7.53 8.24
CA PRO A 86 1.27 6.36 9.11
C PRO A 86 1.33 5.06 8.29
N PRO A 87 1.71 3.90 8.85
CA PRO A 87 1.78 3.54 10.28
C PRO A 87 3.17 3.57 10.94
N GLY A 88 4.21 4.07 10.27
CA GLY A 88 5.60 4.06 10.77
C GLY A 88 6.41 2.81 10.39
N VAL A 89 5.95 2.06 9.38
CA VAL A 89 6.59 0.80 8.94
C VAL A 89 7.87 1.10 8.14
N LEU A 90 8.95 0.38 8.48
CA LEU A 90 10.17 0.36 7.70
C LEU A 90 10.09 -0.69 6.60
N VAL A 91 10.52 -0.31 5.41
CA VAL A 91 10.48 -1.13 4.20
C VAL A 91 11.84 -1.04 3.51
N GLU A 92 12.39 -2.19 3.14
CA GLU A 92 13.59 -2.23 2.30
C GLU A 92 13.16 -2.20 0.82
N GLY A 93 13.63 -1.19 0.10
CA GLY A 93 13.51 -1.10 -1.35
C GLY A 93 14.80 -1.57 -2.01
N HIS A 94 14.68 -2.45 -3.00
CA HIS A 94 15.80 -2.86 -3.85
C HIS A 94 15.54 -2.41 -5.28
N TYR A 95 16.58 -1.97 -5.97
CA TYR A 95 16.49 -1.35 -7.28
C TYR A 95 17.50 -2.00 -8.22
N ALA A 96 17.18 -1.99 -9.51
CA ALA A 96 18.05 -2.55 -10.53
C ALA A 96 19.46 -1.94 -10.49
N ASP A 97 19.56 -0.64 -10.22
CA ASP A 97 20.82 0.08 -10.11
C ASP A 97 20.70 1.34 -9.23
N MET A 98 21.85 1.99 -8.97
CA MET A 98 21.95 3.21 -8.18
C MET A 98 21.24 4.41 -8.79
N ALA A 99 21.18 4.51 -10.13
CA ALA A 99 20.51 5.61 -10.81
C ALA A 99 18.99 5.53 -10.63
N ARG A 100 18.43 4.31 -10.75
CA ARG A 100 17.03 4.04 -10.48
C ARG A 100 16.67 4.32 -9.02
N CYS A 101 17.49 3.86 -8.08
CA CYS A 101 17.27 4.13 -6.66
C CYS A 101 17.19 5.64 -6.40
N ARG A 102 18.17 6.41 -6.89
CA ARG A 102 18.21 7.87 -6.71
C ARG A 102 17.01 8.55 -7.35
N ALA A 103 16.63 8.14 -8.56
CA ALA A 103 15.47 8.68 -9.25
C ALA A 103 14.19 8.47 -8.43
N ASP A 104 13.95 7.25 -7.94
CA ASP A 104 12.77 6.91 -7.16
C ASP A 104 12.75 7.60 -5.77
N THR A 105 13.93 7.80 -5.16
CA THR A 105 14.02 8.48 -3.85
C THR A 105 14.11 10.01 -3.94
N SER A 106 14.30 10.57 -5.14
CA SER A 106 14.43 12.03 -5.33
C SER A 106 13.13 12.80 -5.10
N SER A 107 11.99 12.13 -5.30
CA SER A 107 10.66 12.67 -5.07
C SER A 107 9.77 11.58 -4.48
N MET A 108 9.73 11.53 -3.15
CA MET A 108 8.94 10.53 -2.44
C MET A 108 7.47 10.98 -2.33
N SER A 109 6.57 10.00 -2.37
CA SER A 109 5.15 10.23 -2.11
C SER A 109 4.92 10.79 -0.69
N PRO A 110 3.85 11.58 -0.47
CA PRO A 110 3.46 12.00 0.87
C PRO A 110 3.37 10.83 1.84
N GLY A 111 3.91 11.01 3.04
CA GLY A 111 3.97 9.96 4.06
C GLY A 111 5.09 8.94 3.87
N VAL A 112 5.93 9.04 2.83
CA VAL A 112 7.13 8.19 2.67
C VAL A 112 8.38 9.00 2.96
N GLN A 113 9.30 8.43 3.74
CA GLN A 113 10.55 9.07 4.12
C GLN A 113 11.73 8.15 3.85
N LEU A 114 12.82 8.72 3.35
CA LEU A 114 14.08 8.03 3.16
C LEU A 114 14.81 7.99 4.50
N VAL A 115 14.97 6.80 5.06
CA VAL A 115 15.67 6.59 6.33
C VAL A 115 17.15 6.34 6.06
N ASN A 116 17.44 5.41 5.14
CA ASN A 116 18.80 5.14 4.68
C ASN A 116 18.88 5.47 3.19
N PRO A 117 19.89 6.24 2.76
CA PRO A 117 20.06 6.61 1.36
C PRO A 117 20.36 5.39 0.49
N CYS A 118 20.32 5.60 -0.82
CA CYS A 118 20.71 4.59 -1.80
C CYS A 118 22.15 4.14 -1.57
N THR A 119 22.34 2.84 -1.39
CA THR A 119 23.66 2.18 -1.27
C THR A 119 23.73 0.97 -2.18
N ALA A 120 24.95 0.60 -2.60
CA ALA A 120 25.19 -0.73 -3.16
C ALA A 120 24.93 -1.82 -2.08
N PRO A 121 24.53 -3.04 -2.50
CA PRO A 121 24.29 -4.18 -1.61
C PRO A 121 25.53 -4.57 -0.80
#